data_AF-A0A2D6R246-F1
#
_entry.id   AF-A0A2D6R246-F1
#
_cell.length_a   1.000
_cell.length_b   1.000
_cell.length_c   1.000
_cell.angle_alpha   90.00
_cell.angle_beta   90.00
_cell.angle_gamma   90.00
#
_symmetry.space_group_name_H-M   'P 1'
#
loop_
_entity.id
_entity.type
_entity.pdbx_description
1 polymer ?
#
loop_
_entity_poly.entity_id
_entity_poly.type
_entity_poly.pdbx_seq_one_letter_code
_entity_poly.pdbx_strand_id
1 'polypeptide(L)'
;MTEKNLKIGVVGAGVQGVCTALFLQKKGYQVILFDRDQPINSASYGNAGHFSPYASVPLNRTDIVSDVPTMLLSSRGPLALKWNYVPKMIPWFLKF
;
A
#
# COMPACT_ATOMS: atom_id res chain seq x y z
N MET A 1 35.02 10.75 -4.05
CA MET A 1 34.13 9.57 -3.95
C MET A 1 34.44 8.90 -2.62
N THR A 2 33.80 9.38 -1.57
CA THR A 2 34.16 9.08 -0.18
C THR A 2 32.82 8.80 0.51
N GLU A 3 32.72 7.71 1.27
CA GLU A 3 31.53 7.15 1.95
C GLU A 3 30.78 5.96 1.30
N LYS A 4 31.48 4.87 0.97
CA LYS A 4 30.80 3.56 0.82
C LYS A 4 31.47 2.44 1.62
N ASN A 5 31.88 2.76 2.85
CA ASN A 5 32.41 1.77 3.80
C ASN A 5 31.41 1.42 4.92
N LEU A 6 30.18 1.92 4.83
CA LEU A 6 29.11 1.62 5.78
C LEU A 6 28.52 0.24 5.48
N LYS A 7 28.59 -0.65 6.48
CA LYS A 7 27.92 -1.95 6.48
C LYS A 7 26.50 -1.77 7.03
N ILE A 8 25.50 -2.22 6.29
CA ILE A 8 24.10 -2.09 6.65
C ILE A 8 23.54 -3.48 6.97
N GLY A 9 23.02 -3.64 8.18
CA GLY A 9 22.20 -4.81 8.53
C GLY A 9 20.73 -4.56 8.21
N VAL A 10 20.08 -5.48 7.51
CA VAL A 10 18.63 -5.51 7.32
C VAL A 10 18.09 -6.72 8.08
N VAL A 11 17.08 -6.51 8.93
CA VAL A 11 16.46 -7.59 9.72
C VAL A 11 15.09 -7.92 9.13
N GLY A 12 14.91 -9.17 8.75
CA GLY A 12 13.75 -9.74 8.06
C GLY A 12 13.98 -9.90 6.55
N ALA A 13 13.99 -11.14 6.06
CA ALA A 13 14.09 -11.56 4.66
C ALA A 13 12.70 -11.82 4.02
N GLY A 14 11.68 -11.09 4.45
CA GLY A 14 10.43 -10.92 3.71
C GLY A 14 10.59 -9.99 2.50
N VAL A 15 9.53 -9.81 1.70
CA VAL A 15 9.56 -9.02 0.46
C VAL A 15 10.11 -7.60 0.67
N GLN A 16 9.71 -6.94 1.77
CA GLN A 16 10.18 -5.59 2.11
C GLN A 16 11.69 -5.54 2.40
N GLY A 17 12.20 -6.51 3.18
CA GLY A 17 13.62 -6.54 3.54
C GLY A 17 14.51 -6.94 2.37
N VAL A 18 14.09 -7.89 1.54
CA VAL A 18 14.81 -8.27 0.30
C VAL A 18 14.88 -7.10 -0.66
N CYS A 19 13.76 -6.40 -0.90
CA CYS A 19 13.76 -5.20 -1.74
C CYS A 19 14.67 -4.11 -1.18
N THR A 20 14.57 -3.83 0.13
CA THR A 20 15.45 -2.86 0.80
C THR A 20 16.93 -3.21 0.63
N ALA A 21 17.30 -4.46 0.92
CA ALA A 21 18.67 -4.93 0.80
C ALA A 21 19.20 -4.81 -0.64
N LEU A 22 18.39 -5.18 -1.64
CA LEU A 22 18.74 -5.06 -3.04
C LEU A 22 18.99 -3.60 -3.45
N PHE A 23 18.12 -2.67 -3.06
CA PHE A 23 18.29 -1.26 -3.42
C PHE A 23 19.48 -0.60 -2.70
N LEU A 24 19.78 -1.01 -1.47
CA LEU A 24 21.00 -0.59 -0.77
C LEU A 24 22.26 -1.15 -1.43
N GLN A 25 22.24 -2.43 -1.82
CA GLN A 25 23.35 -3.05 -2.56
C GLN A 25 23.57 -2.36 -3.92
N LYS A 26 22.51 -2.03 -4.66
CA LYS A 26 22.58 -1.25 -5.91
C LYS A 26 23.15 0.16 -5.71
N LYS A 27 22.94 0.75 -4.54
CA LYS A 27 23.59 2.00 -4.15
C LYS A 27 25.06 1.83 -3.74
N GLY A 28 25.59 0.61 -3.73
CA GLY A 28 27.00 0.27 -3.47
C GLY A 28 27.34 0.12 -1.99
N TYR A 29 26.34 -0.09 -1.13
CA TYR A 29 26.58 -0.44 0.27
C TYR A 29 26.85 -1.93 0.42
N GLN A 30 27.65 -2.30 1.42
CA GLN A 30 27.74 -3.69 1.87
C GLN A 30 26.54 -3.97 2.77
N VAL A 31 25.70 -4.94 2.37
CA VAL A 31 24.47 -5.27 3.08
C VAL A 31 24.53 -6.68 3.62
N ILE A 32 24.12 -6.87 4.87
CA ILE A 32 23.91 -8.19 5.48
C ILE A 32 22.42 -8.29 5.78
N LEU A 33 21.77 -9.32 5.24
CA LEU A 33 20.37 -9.62 5.49
C LEU A 33 20.28 -10.72 6.55
N PHE A 34 19.63 -10.42 7.66
CA PHE A 34 19.39 -11.34 8.76
C PHE A 34 17.93 -11.77 8.75
N ASP A 35 17.68 -13.07 8.87
CA ASP A 35 16.36 -13.61 9.19
C ASP A 35 16.53 -14.72 10.21
N ARG A 36 15.51 -14.93 11.05
CA ARG A 36 15.46 -16.03 12.00
C ARG A 36 15.19 -17.36 11.28
N ASP A 37 14.35 -17.31 10.25
CA ASP A 37 13.85 -18.44 9.50
C ASP A 37 14.39 -18.40 8.05
N GLN A 38 13.96 -19.33 7.19
CA GLN A 38 14.29 -19.28 5.77
C GLN A 38 13.67 -18.04 5.10
N PRO A 39 14.33 -17.44 4.07
CA PRO A 39 13.79 -16.30 3.35
C PRO A 39 12.39 -16.55 2.78
N ILE A 40 11.58 -15.49 2.65
CA ILE A 40 10.23 -15.56 2.07
C ILE A 40 9.34 -16.52 2.86
N ASN A 41 9.28 -16.34 4.19
CA ASN A 41 8.35 -17.05 5.07
C ASN A 41 7.27 -16.08 5.62
N SER A 42 6.30 -16.59 6.39
CA SER A 42 5.25 -15.80 7.05
C SER A 42 4.37 -15.00 6.06
N ALA A 43 4.11 -13.71 6.33
CA ALA A 43 3.25 -12.87 5.50
C ALA A 43 3.73 -12.73 4.04
N SER A 44 5.05 -12.83 3.79
CA SER A 44 5.60 -12.78 2.44
C SER A 44 5.38 -14.08 1.64
N TYR A 45 5.12 -15.21 2.30
CA TYR A 45 4.72 -16.46 1.66
C TYR A 45 3.20 -16.53 1.48
N GLY A 46 2.45 -16.21 2.55
CA GLY A 46 1.00 -16.38 2.61
C GLY A 46 0.15 -15.25 1.99
N ASN A 47 0.71 -14.43 1.09
CA ASN A 47 -0.05 -13.35 0.44
C ASN A 47 -0.61 -13.78 -0.93
N ALA A 48 -1.61 -13.04 -1.42
CA ALA A 48 -2.28 -13.32 -2.69
C ALA A 48 -1.53 -12.82 -3.94
N GLY A 49 -0.33 -12.24 -3.79
CA GLY A 49 0.42 -11.65 -4.91
C GLY A 49 -0.22 -10.40 -5.54
N HIS A 50 -1.25 -9.83 -4.89
CA HIS A 50 -1.97 -8.67 -5.41
C HIS A 50 -1.32 -7.36 -4.96
N PHE A 51 -1.11 -6.43 -5.89
CA PHE A 51 -0.71 -5.06 -5.58
C PHE A 51 -1.96 -4.23 -5.29
N SER A 52 -2.17 -3.86 -4.01
CA SER A 52 -3.31 -3.06 -3.55
C SER A 52 -2.92 -1.59 -3.35
N PRO A 53 -2.80 -0.75 -4.41
CA PRO A 53 -2.45 0.66 -4.24
C PRO A 53 -3.45 1.40 -3.35
N TYR A 54 -4.72 0.98 -3.36
CA TYR A 54 -5.80 1.49 -2.53
C TYR A 54 -5.59 1.23 -1.02
N ALA A 55 -4.85 0.18 -0.65
CA ALA A 55 -4.61 -0.19 0.74
C ALA A 55 -3.42 0.58 1.38
N SER A 56 -2.82 1.52 0.64
CA SER A 56 -1.75 2.37 1.16
C SER A 56 -2.26 3.49 2.09
N VAL A 57 -3.57 3.74 2.09
CA VAL A 57 -4.23 4.73 2.94
C VAL A 57 -4.89 4.02 4.12
N PRO A 58 -4.77 4.53 5.36
CA PRO A 58 -5.45 3.95 6.51
C PRO A 58 -6.96 3.88 6.29
N LEU A 59 -7.53 2.67 6.36
CA LEU A 59 -8.97 2.45 6.16
C LEU A 59 -9.80 3.01 7.32
N ASN A 60 -9.23 3.11 8.51
CA ASN A 60 -9.88 3.58 9.74
C ASN A 60 -9.62 5.07 10.02
N ARG A 61 -9.32 5.86 9.00
CA ARG A 61 -9.07 7.29 9.16
C ARG A 61 -10.38 8.03 9.46
N THR A 62 -10.43 8.75 10.58
CA THR A 62 -11.64 9.46 11.03
C THR A 62 -11.94 10.70 10.19
N ASP A 63 -10.93 11.26 9.55
CA ASP A 63 -11.03 12.39 8.64
C ASP A 63 -11.58 12.01 7.26
N ILE A 64 -11.84 10.74 6.94
CA ILE A 64 -12.36 10.31 5.62
C ILE A 64 -13.66 11.03 5.24
N VAL A 65 -14.45 11.46 6.21
CA VAL A 65 -15.71 12.17 5.99
C VAL A 65 -15.49 13.48 5.22
N SER A 66 -14.36 14.16 5.40
CA SER A 66 -14.05 15.38 4.63
C SER A 66 -13.78 15.10 3.16
N ASP A 67 -13.39 13.88 2.81
CA ASP A 67 -13.09 13.49 1.44
C ASP A 67 -14.35 13.07 0.66
N VAL A 68 -15.44 12.71 1.37
CA VAL A 68 -16.70 12.20 0.79
C VAL A 68 -17.28 13.12 -0.29
N PRO A 69 -17.39 14.46 -0.10
CA PRO A 69 -17.91 15.34 -1.15
C PRO A 69 -17.08 15.24 -2.44
N THR A 70 -15.75 15.25 -2.31
CA THR A 70 -14.83 15.12 -3.44
C THR A 70 -14.94 13.74 -4.10
N MET A 71 -15.09 12.67 -3.31
CA MET A 71 -15.25 11.29 -3.80
C MET A 71 -16.54 11.11 -4.61
N LEU A 72 -17.65 11.73 -4.17
CA LEU A 72 -18.94 11.70 -4.87
C LEU A 72 -18.91 12.48 -6.19
N LEU A 73 -18.25 13.65 -6.19
CA LEU A 73 -18.14 14.51 -7.38
C LEU A 73 -17.14 13.97 -8.41
N SER A 74 -16.19 13.14 -7.99
CA SER A 74 -15.21 12.51 -8.89
C SER A 74 -15.82 11.36 -9.69
N SER A 75 -15.62 11.36 -11.02
CA SER A 75 -16.04 10.25 -11.89
C SER A 75 -15.15 9.01 -11.80
N ARG A 76 -14.01 9.10 -11.11
CA ARG A 76 -13.04 8.00 -10.92
C ARG A 76 -12.79 7.69 -9.44
N GLY A 77 -13.55 8.34 -8.56
CA GLY A 77 -13.43 8.17 -7.12
C GLY A 77 -14.10 6.90 -6.61
N PRO A 78 -13.77 6.46 -5.39
CA PRO A 78 -14.39 5.29 -4.77
C PRO A 78 -15.90 5.44 -4.49
N LEU A 79 -16.44 6.67 -4.48
CA LEU A 79 -17.87 6.96 -4.37
C LEU A 79 -18.44 7.57 -5.66
N ALA A 80 -17.81 7.32 -6.82
CA ALA A 80 -18.23 7.92 -8.08
C ALA A 80 -19.71 7.63 -8.39
N LEU A 81 -20.49 8.70 -8.57
CA LEU A 81 -21.88 8.62 -9.00
C LEU A 81 -22.04 9.02 -10.46
N LYS A 82 -22.92 8.31 -11.16
CA LYS A 82 -23.49 8.81 -12.42
C LYS A 82 -24.58 9.83 -12.07
N TRP A 83 -24.21 11.11 -11.97
CA TRP A 83 -25.12 12.19 -11.54
C TRP A 83 -26.45 12.23 -12.31
N ASN A 84 -26.44 11.97 -13.62
CA ASN A 84 -27.66 11.92 -14.43
C ASN A 84 -28.61 10.75 -14.07
N TYR A 85 -28.11 9.74 -13.36
CA TYR A 85 -28.88 8.58 -12.90
C TYR A 85 -29.35 8.71 -11.45
N VAL A 86 -28.76 9.64 -10.67
CA VAL A 86 -29.09 9.84 -9.25
C VAL A 86 -30.60 10.03 -9.01
N PRO A 87 -31.35 10.83 -9.80
CA PRO A 87 -32.79 10.99 -9.59
C PRO A 87 -33.57 9.66 -9.65
N LYS A 88 -33.10 8.70 -10.46
CA LYS A 88 -33.71 7.37 -10.58
C LYS A 88 -33.41 6.47 -9.37
N MET A 89 -32.34 6.76 -8.63
CA MET A 89 -31.94 6.01 -7.44
C MET A 89 -32.60 6.52 -6.15
N ILE A 90 -33.11 7.76 -6.12
CA ILE A 90 -33.71 8.39 -4.93
C ILE A 90 -34.79 7.51 -4.26
N PRO A 91 -35.76 6.90 -4.99
CA PRO A 91 -36.77 6.07 -4.34
C PRO A 91 -36.19 4.85 -3.61
N TRP A 92 -35.06 4.32 -4.09
CA TRP A 92 -34.37 3.21 -3.45
C TRP A 92 -33.65 3.69 -2.18
N PHE A 93 -32.91 4.81 -2.24
CA PHE A 93 -32.23 5.41 -1.08
C PHE A 93 -33.17 5.87 0.04
N LEU A 94 -34.41 6.22 -0.29
CA LEU A 94 -35.42 6.57 0.72
C LEU A 94 -36.06 5.33 1.35
N LYS A 95 -35.99 4.18 0.68
CA LYS A 95 -36.62 2.93 1.13
C LYS A 95 -35.66 2.05 1.94
N PHE A 96 -34.37 2.09 1.63
CA PHE A 96 -33.30 1.26 2.20
C PHE A 96 -32.15 2.14 2.68
#